data_AF-A0A6A7KXP7-F1
#
_entry.id   AF-A0A6A7KXP7-F1
#
_cell.length_a   1.000
_cell.length_b   1.000
_cell.length_c   1.000
_cell.angle_alpha   90.00
_cell.angle_beta   90.00
_cell.angle_gamma   90.00
#
_symmetry.space_group_name_H-M   'P 1'
#
loop_
_entity.id
_entity.type
_entity.pdbx_description
1 polymer ?
#
loop_
_entity_poly.entity_id
_entity_poly.type
_entity_poly.pdbx_seq_one_letter_code
_entity_poly.pdbx_strand_id
1 'polypeptide(L)'
;MANWDADSPRLRRNLINVLRDARDRAVRRDLPTVEDARRWQRDSMAGLDAPEEKYVGCFRGEAGLESTRVWIGVREGVAPADVAAELAAFERTLQGIVAVLDARYALGRELDADGLAAVIDLCAWAHAEWVRIHPFANGNGRTARIWANALLMRYGLPPAVRLRPRPDGGYGLAGVAAMDGDWRATASIFRTMLDEALTKGGP
;
A
#
# COMPACT_ATOMS: atom_id res chain seq x y z
N MET A 1 10.86 -24.90 -1.85
CA MET A 1 11.31 -23.66 -2.53
C MET A 1 10.34 -22.56 -2.12
N ALA A 2 10.81 -21.40 -1.67
CA ALA A 2 9.92 -20.35 -1.16
C ALA A 2 8.89 -19.93 -2.23
N ASN A 3 7.61 -19.88 -1.87
CA ASN A 3 6.51 -19.56 -2.78
C ASN A 3 5.73 -18.29 -2.38
N TRP A 4 6.17 -17.62 -1.31
CA TRP A 4 5.57 -16.41 -0.75
C TRP A 4 5.51 -15.18 -1.69
N ASP A 5 6.14 -15.23 -2.87
CA ASP A 5 6.01 -14.21 -3.93
C ASP A 5 5.35 -14.72 -5.22
N ALA A 6 5.09 -16.03 -5.31
CA ALA A 6 4.44 -16.64 -6.47
C ALA A 6 2.97 -16.21 -6.57
N ASP A 7 2.43 -16.07 -7.78
CA ASP A 7 1.02 -15.71 -8.01
C ASP A 7 0.08 -16.91 -7.81
N SER A 8 0.15 -17.51 -6.62
CA SER A 8 -0.57 -18.73 -6.31
C SER A 8 -2.05 -18.46 -6.02
N PRO A 9 -2.94 -19.44 -6.26
CA PRO A 9 -4.34 -19.35 -5.84
C PRO A 9 -4.49 -19.07 -4.33
N ARG A 10 -3.58 -19.57 -3.49
CA ARG A 10 -3.54 -19.29 -2.04
C ARG A 10 -3.28 -17.80 -1.79
N LEU A 11 -2.22 -17.23 -2.37
CA LEU A 11 -1.91 -15.81 -2.21
C LEU A 11 -3.07 -14.93 -2.69
N ARG A 12 -3.67 -15.24 -3.85
CA ARG A 12 -4.82 -14.48 -4.36
C ARG A 12 -6.01 -14.51 -3.40
N ARG A 13 -6.34 -15.66 -2.81
CA ARG A 13 -7.39 -15.77 -1.77
C ARG A 13 -7.05 -14.94 -0.52
N ASN A 14 -5.80 -15.03 -0.04
CA ASN A 14 -5.38 -14.25 1.12
C ASN A 14 -5.51 -12.75 0.86
N LEU A 15 -5.08 -12.26 -0.31
CA LEU A 15 -5.18 -10.85 -0.71
C LEU A 15 -6.63 -10.37 -0.80
N ILE A 16 -7.57 -11.21 -1.25
CA ILE A 16 -9.00 -10.88 -1.25
C ILE A 16 -9.52 -10.70 0.18
N ASN A 17 -9.11 -11.56 1.12
CA ASN A 17 -9.52 -11.45 2.51
C ASN A 17 -8.91 -10.20 3.17
N VAL A 18 -7.63 -9.93 2.91
CA VAL A 18 -6.95 -8.71 3.38
C VAL A 18 -7.63 -7.45 2.84
N LEU A 19 -8.01 -7.42 1.56
CA LEU A 19 -8.70 -6.27 0.98
C LEU A 19 -10.10 -6.08 1.58
N ARG A 20 -10.80 -7.16 1.95
CA ARG A 20 -12.07 -7.09 2.69
C ARG A 20 -11.89 -6.50 4.09
N ASP A 21 -10.89 -6.95 4.85
CA ASP A 21 -10.57 -6.35 6.17
C ASP A 21 -10.23 -4.86 6.03
N ALA A 22 -9.36 -4.53 5.07
CA ALA A 22 -8.98 -3.14 4.79
C ALA A 22 -10.19 -2.27 4.43
N ARG A 23 -11.12 -2.79 3.61
CA ARG A 23 -12.38 -2.11 3.29
C ARG A 23 -13.23 -1.89 4.54
N ASP A 24 -13.43 -2.91 5.36
CA ASP A 24 -14.30 -2.82 6.53
C ASP A 24 -13.75 -1.80 7.55
N ARG A 25 -12.41 -1.73 7.73
CA ARG A 25 -11.74 -0.67 8.50
C ARG A 25 -11.89 0.72 7.87
N ALA A 26 -11.72 0.81 6.56
CA ALA A 26 -11.86 2.07 5.81
C ALA A 26 -13.29 2.65 5.92
N VAL A 27 -14.32 1.80 5.82
CA VAL A 27 -15.73 2.19 5.97
C VAL A 27 -16.05 2.67 7.38
N ARG A 28 -15.48 2.03 8.41
CA ARG A 28 -15.60 2.50 9.81
C ARG A 28 -14.80 3.77 10.09
N ARG A 29 -14.01 4.25 9.14
CA ARG A 29 -13.08 5.38 9.29
C ARG A 29 -12.05 5.16 10.39
N ASP A 30 -11.66 3.91 10.67
CA ASP A 30 -10.56 3.58 11.58
C ASP A 30 -9.30 4.34 11.13
N LEU A 31 -8.54 4.95 12.04
CA LEU A 31 -7.31 5.65 11.67
C LEU A 31 -6.27 4.64 11.14
N PRO A 32 -5.69 4.89 9.95
CA PRO A 32 -4.70 3.98 9.39
C PRO A 32 -3.39 4.01 10.19
N THR A 33 -2.81 2.83 10.39
CA THR A 33 -1.55 2.63 11.13
C THR A 33 -0.60 1.68 10.39
N VAL A 34 0.70 1.76 10.65
CA VAL A 34 1.68 0.81 10.11
C VAL A 34 1.45 -0.62 10.63
N GLU A 35 0.77 -0.77 11.78
CA GLU A 35 0.35 -2.08 12.28
C GLU A 35 -0.78 -2.71 11.44
N ASP A 36 -1.56 -1.90 10.72
CA ASP A 36 -2.45 -2.43 9.68
C ASP A 36 -1.64 -3.07 8.55
N ALA A 37 -0.60 -2.40 8.09
CA ALA A 37 0.30 -2.91 7.05
C ALA A 37 1.06 -4.18 7.50
N ARG A 38 1.48 -4.26 8.76
CA ARG A 38 2.07 -5.47 9.35
C ARG A 38 1.10 -6.65 9.29
N ARG A 39 -0.14 -6.44 9.72
CA ARG A 39 -1.19 -7.46 9.68
C ARG A 39 -1.50 -7.88 8.25
N TRP A 40 -1.65 -6.93 7.33
CA TRP A 40 -1.90 -7.21 5.92
C TRP A 40 -0.79 -8.06 5.31
N GLN A 41 0.49 -7.77 5.61
CA GLN A 41 1.60 -8.58 5.13
C GLN A 41 1.49 -10.00 5.70
N ARG A 42 1.37 -10.14 7.02
CA ARG A 42 1.24 -11.45 7.68
C ARG A 42 0.11 -12.29 7.11
N ASP A 43 -1.07 -11.70 7.01
CA ASP A 43 -2.29 -12.39 6.57
C ASP A 43 -2.23 -12.72 5.08
N SER A 44 -1.59 -11.86 4.26
CA SER A 44 -1.34 -12.17 2.85
C SER A 44 -0.41 -13.38 2.66
N MET A 45 0.51 -13.59 3.61
CA MET A 45 1.50 -14.66 3.59
C MET A 45 1.02 -15.95 4.27
N ALA A 46 -0.17 -15.96 4.88
CA ALA A 46 -0.67 -17.10 5.63
C ALA A 46 -0.73 -18.39 4.77
N GLY A 47 -0.04 -19.43 5.23
CA GLY A 47 0.04 -20.72 4.52
C GLY A 47 0.85 -20.69 3.22
N LEU A 48 1.74 -19.70 3.07
CA LEU A 48 2.80 -19.68 2.06
C LEU A 48 4.16 -20.00 2.70
N ASP A 49 5.07 -20.52 1.89
CA ASP A 49 6.42 -20.84 2.31
C ASP A 49 7.32 -19.61 2.18
N ALA A 50 7.59 -18.96 3.32
CA ALA A 50 8.64 -17.95 3.44
C ALA A 50 10.00 -18.62 3.69
N PRO A 51 11.13 -18.03 3.24
CA PRO A 51 12.47 -18.58 3.50
C PRO A 51 12.79 -18.66 5.00
N GLU A 52 12.33 -17.68 5.78
CA GLU A 52 12.45 -17.65 7.23
C GLU A 52 11.15 -17.09 7.82
N GLU A 53 10.65 -17.71 8.88
CA GLU A 53 9.37 -17.33 9.52
C GLU A 53 9.38 -15.88 10.00
N LYS A 54 10.53 -15.41 10.50
CA LYS A 54 10.73 -14.04 10.97
C LYS A 54 10.49 -12.96 9.91
N TYR A 55 10.44 -13.30 8.62
CA TYR A 55 10.12 -12.33 7.57
C TYR A 55 8.62 -12.01 7.44
N VAL A 56 7.76 -12.80 8.10
CA VAL A 56 6.31 -12.64 8.03
C VAL A 56 5.84 -11.82 9.23
N GLY A 57 5.30 -10.63 8.97
CA GLY A 57 4.77 -9.73 9.99
C GLY A 57 5.84 -8.94 10.77
N CYS A 58 7.09 -8.92 10.31
CA CYS A 58 8.16 -8.16 10.96
C CYS A 58 8.76 -7.13 10.00
N PHE A 59 9.00 -5.92 10.49
CA PHE A 59 9.71 -4.90 9.74
C PHE A 59 11.22 -5.16 9.81
N ARG A 60 11.94 -4.81 8.75
CA ARG A 60 13.41 -4.78 8.77
C ARG A 60 13.87 -3.79 9.84
N GLY A 61 14.96 -4.09 10.52
CA GLY A 61 15.42 -3.33 11.68
C GLY A 61 14.89 -3.80 13.02
N GLU A 62 13.82 -4.62 13.04
CA GLU A 62 13.38 -5.30 14.27
C GLU A 62 14.30 -6.47 14.62
N ALA A 63 14.10 -7.01 15.83
CA ALA A 63 14.89 -8.12 16.35
C ALA A 63 14.96 -9.31 15.36
N GLY A 64 16.17 -9.71 14.97
CA GLY A 64 16.42 -10.76 13.99
C GLY A 64 16.42 -10.34 12.52
N LEU A 65 16.13 -9.06 12.23
CA LEU A 65 16.11 -8.43 10.90
C LEU A 65 16.96 -7.14 10.82
N GLU A 66 17.85 -6.93 11.78
CA GLU A 66 18.66 -5.71 11.94
C GLU A 66 19.59 -5.47 10.74
N SER A 67 19.99 -6.53 10.03
CA SER A 67 20.86 -6.47 8.85
C SER A 67 20.13 -6.78 7.54
N THR A 68 18.81 -6.95 7.55
CA THR A 68 18.04 -7.33 6.36
C THR A 68 17.90 -6.14 5.42
N ARG A 69 18.72 -6.11 4.37
CA ARG A 69 18.68 -5.09 3.30
C ARG A 69 17.90 -5.60 2.09
N VAL A 70 17.24 -4.70 1.37
CA VAL A 70 16.33 -5.03 0.25
C VAL A 70 16.40 -3.94 -0.84
N TRP A 71 16.21 -4.34 -2.09
CA TRP A 71 16.38 -3.47 -3.25
C TRP A 71 15.22 -3.55 -4.24
N ILE A 72 14.97 -2.45 -4.93
CA ILE A 72 14.19 -2.37 -6.16
C ILE A 72 15.14 -2.03 -7.30
N GLY A 73 15.48 -3.02 -8.12
CA GLY A 73 16.54 -2.85 -9.13
C GLY A 73 17.86 -2.54 -8.43
N VAL A 74 18.41 -1.34 -8.68
CA VAL A 74 19.66 -0.87 -8.07
C VAL A 74 19.46 0.00 -6.83
N ARG A 75 18.21 0.33 -6.48
CA ARG A 75 17.90 1.26 -5.39
C ARG A 75 17.58 0.48 -4.13
N GLU A 76 18.33 0.75 -3.07
CA GLU A 76 18.04 0.18 -1.77
C GLU A 76 16.83 0.89 -1.14
N GLY A 77 16.02 0.13 -0.39
CA GLY A 77 15.10 0.76 0.57
C GLY A 77 15.83 1.47 1.70
N VAL A 78 15.06 2.06 2.61
CA VAL A 78 15.62 2.65 3.84
C VAL A 78 16.48 1.62 4.58
N ALA A 79 17.63 2.07 5.10
CA ALA A 79 18.53 1.23 5.88
C ALA A 79 17.79 0.63 7.09
N PRO A 80 18.00 -0.65 7.43
CA PRO A 80 17.20 -1.32 8.47
C PRO A 80 17.11 -0.56 9.79
N ALA A 81 18.21 0.05 10.25
CA ALA A 81 18.27 0.82 11.49
C ALA A 81 17.32 2.05 11.50
N ASP A 82 17.00 2.59 10.33
CA ASP A 82 16.18 3.80 10.17
C ASP A 82 14.71 3.48 9.84
N VAL A 83 14.37 2.23 9.51
CA VAL A 83 13.02 1.82 9.09
C VAL A 83 11.97 2.18 10.14
N ALA A 84 12.25 1.96 11.42
CA ALA A 84 11.30 2.28 12.49
C ALA A 84 10.99 3.79 12.56
N ALA A 85 12.01 4.64 12.41
CA ALA A 85 11.85 6.10 12.43
C ALA A 85 11.07 6.60 11.21
N GLU A 86 11.39 6.06 10.03
CA GLU A 86 10.71 6.40 8.77
C GLU A 86 9.25 5.93 8.77
N LEU A 87 8.94 4.75 9.30
CA LEU A 87 7.56 4.28 9.47
C LEU A 87 6.75 5.15 10.43
N ALA A 88 7.37 5.62 11.52
CA ALA A 88 6.71 6.55 12.43
C ALA A 88 6.44 7.92 11.75
N ALA A 89 7.36 8.39 10.90
CA ALA A 89 7.17 9.62 10.12
C ALA A 89 6.09 9.47 9.04
N PHE A 90 6.07 8.33 8.35
CA PHE A 90 5.03 7.94 7.41
C PHE A 90 3.66 7.95 8.07
N GLU A 91 3.50 7.26 9.20
CA GLU A 91 2.21 7.17 9.91
C GLU A 91 1.70 8.55 10.34
N ARG A 92 2.55 9.37 10.97
CA ARG A 92 2.17 10.73 11.39
C ARG A 92 1.70 11.59 10.21
N THR A 93 2.42 11.52 9.10
CA THR A 93 2.07 12.29 7.89
C THR A 93 0.76 11.79 7.29
N LEU A 94 0.61 10.46 7.17
CA LEU A 94 -0.60 9.81 6.66
C LEU A 94 -1.83 10.21 7.49
N GLN A 95 -1.75 10.06 8.81
CA GLN A 95 -2.85 10.39 9.72
C GLN A 95 -3.18 11.89 9.70
N GLY A 96 -2.17 12.76 9.58
CA GLY A 96 -2.38 14.20 9.42
C GLY A 96 -3.17 14.55 8.16
N ILE A 97 -2.79 13.98 7.01
CA ILE A 97 -3.50 14.22 5.74
C ILE A 97 -4.92 13.63 5.81
N VAL A 98 -5.07 12.41 6.34
CA VAL A 98 -6.38 11.76 6.52
C VAL A 98 -7.29 12.59 7.42
N ALA A 99 -6.79 13.15 8.51
CA ALA A 99 -7.59 14.01 9.39
C ALA A 99 -8.11 15.26 8.68
N VAL A 100 -7.28 15.90 7.86
CA VAL A 100 -7.68 17.07 7.06
C VAL A 100 -8.76 16.69 6.04
N LEU A 101 -8.57 15.59 5.31
CA LEU A 101 -9.53 15.14 4.29
C LEU A 101 -10.83 14.63 4.92
N ASP A 102 -10.77 13.94 6.06
CA ASP A 102 -11.96 13.49 6.79
C ASP A 102 -12.81 14.67 7.28
N ALA A 103 -12.16 15.74 7.78
CA ALA A 103 -12.85 16.95 8.22
C ALA A 103 -13.54 17.67 7.04
N ARG A 104 -12.98 17.59 5.83
CA ARG A 104 -13.53 18.21 4.63
C ARG A 104 -14.59 17.34 3.94
N TYR A 105 -14.38 16.02 3.90
CA TYR A 105 -15.17 15.05 3.15
C TYR A 105 -15.72 13.96 4.08
N ALA A 106 -16.81 14.32 4.78
CA ALA A 106 -17.54 13.40 5.66
C ALA A 106 -18.05 12.16 4.90
N LEU A 107 -18.25 11.06 5.64
CA LEU A 107 -18.71 9.80 5.07
C LEU A 107 -20.03 9.98 4.30
N GLY A 108 -20.10 9.45 3.08
CA GLY A 108 -21.28 9.51 2.21
C GLY A 108 -21.45 10.83 1.45
N ARG A 109 -20.56 11.81 1.63
CA ARG A 109 -20.51 13.00 0.76
C ARG A 109 -19.78 12.66 -0.53
N GLU A 110 -20.31 13.11 -1.66
CA GLU A 110 -19.60 13.04 -2.92
C GLU A 110 -18.35 13.93 -2.88
N LEU A 111 -17.28 13.43 -3.51
CA LEU A 111 -16.06 14.20 -3.71
C LEU A 111 -16.28 15.17 -4.88
N ASP A 112 -15.92 16.44 -4.68
CA ASP A 112 -15.70 17.37 -5.78
C ASP A 112 -14.39 17.02 -6.52
N ALA A 113 -14.11 17.71 -7.63
CA ALA A 113 -12.91 17.46 -8.43
C ALA A 113 -11.61 17.62 -7.59
N ASP A 114 -11.56 18.62 -6.71
CA ASP A 114 -10.43 18.86 -5.83
C ASP A 114 -10.26 17.73 -4.80
N GLY A 115 -11.37 17.23 -4.24
CA GLY A 115 -11.39 16.13 -3.30
C GLY A 115 -10.94 14.82 -3.93
N LEU A 116 -11.42 14.54 -5.14
CA LEU A 116 -10.99 13.39 -5.92
C LEU A 116 -9.48 13.46 -6.20
N ALA A 117 -8.98 14.62 -6.64
CA ALA A 117 -7.56 14.82 -6.87
C ALA A 117 -6.73 14.64 -5.58
N ALA A 118 -7.16 15.22 -4.46
CA ALA A 118 -6.47 15.10 -3.18
C ALA A 118 -6.44 13.67 -2.64
N VAL A 119 -7.53 12.90 -2.84
CA VAL A 119 -7.56 11.47 -2.47
C VAL A 119 -6.62 10.66 -3.35
N ILE A 120 -6.56 10.91 -4.66
CA ILE A 120 -5.61 10.25 -5.57
C ILE A 120 -4.17 10.57 -5.16
N ASP A 121 -3.86 11.82 -4.85
CA ASP A 121 -2.53 12.25 -4.42
C ASP A 121 -2.13 11.61 -3.10
N LEU A 122 -3.06 11.52 -2.13
CA LEU A 122 -2.84 10.79 -0.88
C LEU A 122 -2.55 9.30 -1.15
N CYS A 123 -3.33 8.65 -2.01
CA CYS A 123 -3.11 7.24 -2.38
C CYS A 123 -1.74 7.03 -3.02
N ALA A 124 -1.37 7.92 -3.94
CA ALA A 124 -0.11 7.87 -4.67
C ALA A 124 1.10 8.12 -3.76
N TRP A 125 1.04 9.13 -2.89
CA TRP A 125 2.05 9.38 -1.90
C TRP A 125 2.20 8.20 -0.94
N ALA A 126 1.10 7.69 -0.37
CA ALA A 126 1.15 6.59 0.59
C ALA A 126 1.74 5.32 -0.04
N HIS A 127 1.36 5.02 -1.29
CA HIS A 127 1.95 3.93 -2.05
C HIS A 127 3.46 4.14 -2.30
N ALA A 128 3.84 5.30 -2.84
CA ALA A 128 5.21 5.59 -3.24
C ALA A 128 6.15 5.61 -2.03
N GLU A 129 5.72 6.22 -0.94
CA GLU A 129 6.49 6.31 0.29
C GLU A 129 6.68 4.93 0.94
N TRP A 130 5.65 4.08 0.92
CA TRP A 130 5.79 2.69 1.33
C TRP A 130 6.79 1.91 0.47
N VAL A 131 6.77 2.15 -0.84
CA VAL A 131 7.72 1.55 -1.79
C VAL A 131 9.15 2.00 -1.50
N ARG A 132 9.36 3.30 -1.21
CA ARG A 132 10.65 3.91 -0.86
C ARG A 132 11.22 3.37 0.46
N ILE A 133 10.41 3.34 1.51
CA ILE A 133 10.82 2.79 2.82
C ILE A 133 11.13 1.30 2.68
N HIS A 134 10.31 0.58 1.90
CA HIS A 134 10.45 -0.85 1.63
C HIS A 134 10.59 -1.71 2.91
N PRO A 135 9.69 -1.59 3.88
CA PRO A 135 9.96 -1.99 5.27
C PRO A 135 9.98 -3.51 5.51
N PHE A 136 9.49 -4.34 4.60
CA PHE A 136 9.51 -5.81 4.74
C PHE A 136 10.63 -6.46 3.92
N ALA A 137 11.04 -7.67 4.30
CA ALA A 137 11.89 -8.51 3.46
C ALA A 137 11.21 -8.90 2.13
N ASN A 138 9.88 -9.10 2.15
CA ASN A 138 9.05 -9.31 0.97
C ASN A 138 7.61 -8.84 1.25
N GLY A 139 6.86 -8.51 0.19
CA GLY A 139 5.46 -8.09 0.26
C GLY A 139 5.24 -6.59 0.07
N ASN A 140 6.30 -5.78 0.01
CA ASN A 140 6.20 -4.31 -0.02
C ASN A 140 5.29 -3.78 -1.12
N GLY A 141 5.45 -4.25 -2.36
CA GLY A 141 4.59 -3.83 -3.45
C GLY A 141 3.11 -4.20 -3.23
N ARG A 142 2.83 -5.37 -2.64
CA ARG A 142 1.45 -5.81 -2.34
C ARG A 142 0.84 -4.90 -1.26
N THR A 143 1.57 -4.67 -0.18
CA THR A 143 1.14 -3.79 0.90
C THR A 143 0.95 -2.35 0.44
N ALA A 144 1.83 -1.81 -0.40
CA ALA A 144 1.67 -0.47 -0.98
C ALA A 144 0.37 -0.34 -1.80
N ARG A 145 -0.04 -1.39 -2.54
CA ARG A 145 -1.31 -1.38 -3.27
C ARG A 145 -2.52 -1.52 -2.36
N ILE A 146 -2.38 -2.24 -1.25
CA ILE A 146 -3.43 -2.32 -0.22
C ILE A 146 -3.62 -0.95 0.43
N TRP A 147 -2.53 -0.23 0.74
CA TRP A 147 -2.59 1.16 1.21
C TRP A 147 -3.44 2.05 0.29
N ALA A 148 -3.10 2.08 -1.00
CA ALA A 148 -3.84 2.87 -1.99
C ALA A 148 -5.34 2.51 -2.02
N ASN A 149 -5.67 1.22 -2.07
CA ASN A 149 -7.08 0.80 -2.11
C ASN A 149 -7.83 1.09 -0.81
N ALA A 150 -7.19 0.92 0.36
CA ALA A 150 -7.81 1.22 1.64
C ALA A 150 -8.20 2.71 1.73
N LEU A 151 -7.33 3.58 1.22
CA LEU A 151 -7.56 5.02 1.16
C LEU A 151 -8.66 5.39 0.15
N LEU A 152 -8.66 4.81 -1.06
CA LEU A 152 -9.76 4.98 -2.02
C LEU A 152 -11.12 4.60 -1.38
N MET A 153 -11.18 3.42 -0.77
CA MET A 153 -12.41 2.91 -0.16
C MET A 153 -12.85 3.75 1.05
N ARG A 154 -11.92 4.38 1.78
CA ARG A 154 -12.24 5.30 2.89
C ARG A 154 -13.12 6.46 2.41
N TYR A 155 -12.85 6.99 1.22
CA TYR A 155 -13.57 8.11 0.62
C TYR A 155 -14.64 7.67 -0.39
N GLY A 156 -15.11 6.42 -0.30
CA GLY A 156 -16.24 5.92 -1.10
C GLY A 156 -15.90 5.57 -2.54
N LEU A 157 -14.62 5.59 -2.92
CA LEU A 157 -14.17 5.19 -4.26
C LEU A 157 -13.96 3.66 -4.31
N PRO A 158 -14.17 3.03 -5.48
CA PRO A 158 -13.88 1.61 -5.64
C PRO A 158 -12.37 1.34 -5.50
N PRO A 159 -11.97 0.13 -5.05
CA PRO A 159 -10.57 -0.27 -5.13
C PRO A 159 -10.15 -0.36 -6.60
N ALA A 160 -9.20 0.47 -7.02
CA ALA A 160 -8.76 0.57 -8.41
C ALA A 160 -7.41 -0.11 -8.67
N VAL A 161 -6.56 -0.26 -7.65
CA VAL A 161 -5.18 -0.72 -7.82
C VAL A 161 -5.11 -2.24 -7.66
N ARG A 162 -4.96 -2.95 -8.78
CA ARG A 162 -4.95 -4.44 -8.79
C ARG A 162 -3.83 -5.02 -7.92
N LEU A 163 -4.17 -5.89 -6.96
CA LEU A 163 -3.19 -6.50 -6.06
C LEU A 163 -2.30 -7.56 -6.75
N ARG A 164 -2.91 -8.43 -7.58
CA ARG A 164 -2.28 -9.42 -8.47
C ARG A 164 -3.10 -9.66 -9.76
N PRO A 165 -2.46 -9.96 -10.91
CA PRO A 165 -1.03 -9.76 -11.18
C PRO A 165 -0.63 -8.29 -10.96
N ARG A 166 0.68 -8.03 -10.85
CA ARG A 166 1.19 -6.65 -10.72
C ARG A 166 0.65 -5.83 -11.89
N PRO A 167 0.17 -4.59 -11.67
CA PRO A 167 -0.26 -3.75 -12.78
C PRO A 167 0.88 -3.48 -13.77
N ASP A 168 0.51 -3.37 -15.04
CA ASP A 168 1.41 -3.00 -16.14
C ASP A 168 1.29 -1.48 -16.42
N GLY A 169 1.57 -1.02 -17.65
CA GLY A 169 1.26 0.36 -18.07
C GLY A 169 2.09 1.43 -17.36
N GLY A 170 3.39 1.19 -17.17
CA GLY A 170 4.30 2.16 -16.54
C GLY A 170 4.37 2.08 -15.01
N TYR A 171 3.55 1.23 -14.37
CA TYR A 171 3.55 1.06 -12.90
C TYR A 171 4.93 0.71 -12.33
N GLY A 172 5.70 -0.12 -13.03
CA GLY A 172 7.07 -0.45 -12.64
C GLY A 172 8.00 0.77 -12.63
N LEU A 173 7.88 1.66 -13.62
CA LEU A 173 8.68 2.88 -13.71
C LEU A 173 8.28 3.90 -12.64
N ALA A 174 6.98 4.03 -12.34
CA ALA A 174 6.52 4.85 -11.21
C ALA A 174 7.04 4.31 -9.87
N GLY A 175 7.12 2.99 -9.71
CA GLY A 175 7.77 2.37 -8.55
C GLY A 175 9.27 2.66 -8.45
N VAL A 176 9.97 2.83 -9.57
CA VAL A 176 11.35 3.31 -9.57
C VAL A 176 11.38 4.76 -9.10
N ALA A 177 10.62 5.67 -9.74
CA ALA A 177 10.56 7.09 -9.37
C ALA A 177 10.20 7.32 -7.89
N ALA A 178 9.30 6.49 -7.34
CA ALA A 178 8.94 6.48 -5.92
C ALA A 178 10.15 6.32 -4.99
N MET A 179 11.17 5.54 -5.39
CA MET A 179 12.40 5.39 -4.61
C MET A 179 13.19 6.69 -4.47
N ASP A 180 12.99 7.66 -5.37
CA ASP A 180 13.57 9.01 -5.26
C ASP A 180 12.61 10.00 -4.57
N GLY A 181 11.50 9.52 -4.01
CA GLY A 181 10.46 10.35 -3.40
C GLY A 181 9.49 11.00 -4.40
N ASP A 182 9.57 10.69 -5.69
CA ASP A 182 8.64 11.22 -6.68
C ASP A 182 7.41 10.32 -6.85
N TRP A 183 6.30 10.74 -6.27
CA TRP A 183 5.01 10.06 -6.32
C TRP A 183 4.09 10.56 -7.45
N ARG A 184 4.48 11.61 -8.19
CA ARG A 184 3.59 12.23 -9.20
C ARG A 184 3.26 11.27 -10.34
N ALA A 185 4.24 10.49 -10.79
CA ALA A 185 4.02 9.44 -11.78
C ALA A 185 3.01 8.39 -11.27
N THR A 186 3.07 8.04 -9.98
CA THR A 186 2.10 7.14 -9.34
C THR A 186 0.70 7.74 -9.34
N ALA A 187 0.55 9.04 -9.07
CA ALA A 187 -0.75 9.73 -9.10
C ALA A 187 -1.38 9.71 -10.49
N SER A 188 -0.60 9.97 -11.54
CA SER A 188 -1.09 9.86 -12.92
C SER A 188 -1.59 8.46 -13.26
N ILE A 189 -0.86 7.42 -12.86
CA ILE A 189 -1.26 6.03 -13.09
C ILE A 189 -2.52 5.67 -12.29
N PHE A 190 -2.61 6.10 -11.03
CA PHE A 190 -3.78 5.82 -10.19
C PHE A 190 -5.03 6.50 -10.69
N ARG A 191 -4.92 7.70 -11.27
CA ARG A 191 -6.04 8.37 -11.94
C ARG A 191 -6.57 7.52 -13.08
N THR A 192 -5.71 7.06 -14.00
CA THR A 192 -6.12 6.17 -15.09
C THR A 192 -6.76 4.87 -14.59
N MET A 193 -6.18 4.23 -13.57
CA MET A 193 -6.73 3.01 -13.00
C MET A 193 -8.11 3.23 -12.37
N LEU A 194 -8.31 4.37 -11.70
CA LEU A 194 -9.58 4.72 -11.09
C LEU A 194 -10.64 5.03 -12.15
N ASP A 195 -10.29 5.78 -13.20
CA ASP A 195 -11.18 6.06 -14.33
C ASP A 195 -11.65 4.75 -15.00
N GLU A 196 -10.72 3.80 -15.22
CA GLU A 196 -11.06 2.46 -15.71
C GLU A 196 -11.98 1.68 -14.77
N ALA A 197 -11.78 1.78 -13.45
CA ALA A 197 -12.60 1.09 -12.46
C ALA A 197 -14.02 1.68 -12.41
N LEU A 198 -14.15 2.99 -12.51
CA LEU A 198 -15.44 3.69 -12.52
C LEU A 198 -16.22 3.42 -13.81
N THR A 199 -15.54 3.36 -14.96
CA THR A 199 -16.18 3.06 -16.26
C THR A 199 -16.59 1.61 -16.40
N LYS A 200 -15.82 0.66 -15.87
CA LYS A 200 -16.19 -0.78 -15.85
C LYS A 200 -17.22 -1.13 -14.77
N GLY A 201 -17.45 -0.22 -13.82
CA GLY A 201 -18.39 -0.36 -12.70
C GLY A 201 -19.67 0.49 -12.84
N GLY A 202 -19.87 1.19 -13.96
CA GLY A 202 -21.15 1.83 -14.30
C GLY A 202 -22.20 0.78 -14.74
N PRO A 203 -23.50 1.12 -14.66
CA PRO A 203 -24.61 0.17 -14.78
C PRO A 203 -24.59 -0.69 -16.04
#